data_AF-A0A6P0WEP1-F1
#
_entry.id   AF-A0A6P0WEP1-F1
#
_cell.length_a   1.000
_cell.length_b   1.000
_cell.length_c   1.000
_cell.angle_alpha   90.00
_cell.angle_beta   90.00
_cell.angle_gamma   90.00
#
_symmetry.space_group_name_H-M   'P 1'
#
loop_
_entity.id
_entity.type
_entity.pdbx_description
1 polymer ?
#
loop_
_entity_poly.entity_id
_entity_poly.type
_entity_poly.pdbx_seq_one_letter_code
_entity_poly.pdbx_strand_id
1 'polypeptide(L)'
;MQATLKRVDLAYNRFLKGLSEIPRYKSIKKYSGWTYPSKAGWKANTDGKNGTLVLNDLGLVIKMRGQAKFWGTPTTLTIAYKPSINAWFASITVKVDTQQTRYGSESDLVYEKIVAYDLGTETAITAFNGAEFEEIANQRFTKTLEPKVKAAGKEKRRKQAPDFKKGIKASNRWKKANKRESQLKIKAGLQRKDWQHKVTSDLASRYDIGVTEKLNTKGLTRKAKKGSKRKKQKAGLNKAILDVGFGTLNKMLTYKIELKGGIVLQLPTRQLKPSQRCPECGKVHKNWAELSNRYHVCDACSFEFDRDKTSAMVMFNAALGKQPGYGADLDKRGFSSSTSKTRKHTGSMKQLGKLKRQKSRSSDGSADTPSWP
;
A
#
# COMPACT_ATOMS: atom_id res chain seq x y z
N MET A 1 14.61 -20.21 15.21
CA MET A 1 15.51 -19.08 14.89
C MET A 1 15.68 -18.74 13.40
N GLN A 2 15.21 -19.55 12.44
CA GLN A 2 15.48 -19.26 11.02
C GLN A 2 14.75 -18.01 10.47
N ALA A 3 13.53 -17.73 10.94
CA ALA A 3 12.76 -16.57 10.49
C ALA A 3 13.35 -15.22 10.94
N THR A 4 14.03 -15.17 12.09
CA THR A 4 14.69 -13.95 12.59
C THR A 4 15.91 -13.60 11.75
N LEU A 5 16.71 -14.59 11.35
CA LEU A 5 17.83 -14.39 10.42
C LEU A 5 17.38 -13.83 9.08
N LYS A 6 16.30 -14.38 8.50
CA LYS A 6 15.71 -13.86 7.26
C LYS A 6 15.23 -12.42 7.38
N ARG A 7 14.69 -12.02 8.54
CA ARG A 7 14.29 -10.63 8.81
C ARG A 7 15.49 -9.69 8.90
N VAL A 8 16.60 -10.15 9.49
CA VAL A 8 17.86 -9.39 9.57
C VAL A 8 18.43 -9.20 8.16
N ASP A 9 18.55 -10.29 7.39
CA ASP A 9 19.04 -10.25 6.00
C ASP A 9 18.20 -9.30 5.12
N LEU A 10 16.86 -9.40 5.19
CA LEU A 10 15.97 -8.47 4.49
C LEU A 10 16.16 -7.01 4.92
N ALA A 11 16.43 -6.75 6.20
CA ALA A 11 16.68 -5.41 6.70
C ALA A 11 18.00 -4.85 6.19
N TYR A 12 19.08 -5.65 6.22
CA TYR A 12 20.38 -5.26 5.66
C TYR A 12 20.32 -5.05 4.15
N ASN A 13 19.65 -5.93 3.41
CA ASN A 13 19.43 -5.77 1.98
C ASN A 13 18.71 -4.46 1.62
N ARG A 14 17.81 -3.98 2.48
CA ARG A 14 17.16 -2.67 2.28
C ARG A 14 18.09 -1.51 2.61
N PHE A 15 18.91 -1.65 3.65
CA PHE A 15 19.92 -0.66 4.01
C PHE A 15 20.97 -0.50 2.91
N LEU A 16 21.52 -1.61 2.40
CA LEU A 16 22.49 -1.61 1.29
C LEU A 16 21.94 -0.99 0.00
N LYS A 17 20.61 -0.99 -0.18
CA LYS A 17 19.93 -0.34 -1.31
C LYS A 17 19.59 1.14 -1.06
N GLY A 18 20.01 1.71 0.07
CA GLY A 18 19.65 3.08 0.47
C GLY A 18 18.15 3.28 0.77
N LEU A 19 17.38 2.18 0.93
CA LEU A 19 15.93 2.23 1.15
C LEU A 19 15.54 2.31 2.63
N SER A 20 16.51 2.17 3.52
CA SER A 20 16.34 2.30 4.97
C SER A 20 17.66 2.64 5.65
N GLU A 21 17.58 3.13 6.88
CA GLU A 21 18.72 3.28 7.78
C GLU A 21 19.30 1.90 8.20
N ILE A 22 20.48 1.93 8.82
CA ILE A 22 21.16 0.74 9.37
C ILE A 22 20.20 -0.02 10.30
N PRO A 23 20.02 -1.34 10.11
CA PRO A 23 19.19 -2.14 11.00
C PRO A 23 19.71 -2.10 12.43
N ARG A 24 18.82 -1.80 13.39
CA ARG A 24 19.13 -1.85 14.82
C ARG A 24 18.52 -3.08 15.47
N TYR A 25 19.19 -3.60 16.49
CA TYR A 25 18.67 -4.67 17.33
C TYR A 25 17.28 -4.29 17.89
N LYS A 26 16.35 -5.24 17.85
CA LYS A 26 15.02 -5.08 18.44
C LYS A 26 14.88 -6.08 19.57
N SER A 27 14.46 -5.60 20.74
CA SER A 27 14.21 -6.48 21.88
C SER A 27 13.09 -7.47 21.58
N ILE A 28 13.13 -8.63 22.24
CA ILE A 28 12.12 -9.68 22.10
C ILE A 28 10.69 -9.17 22.39
N LYS A 29 10.57 -8.21 23.32
CA LYS A 29 9.30 -7.55 23.70
C LYS A 29 8.63 -6.80 22.54
N LYS A 30 9.36 -6.50 21.47
CA LYS A 30 8.82 -5.87 20.25
C LYS A 30 8.30 -6.88 19.22
N TYR A 31 8.55 -8.17 19.42
CA TYR A 31 8.03 -9.24 18.57
C TYR A 31 6.78 -9.82 19.20
N SER A 32 5.63 -9.57 18.58
CA SER A 32 4.34 -10.06 19.05
C SER A 32 3.94 -11.37 18.37
N GLY A 33 4.88 -12.20 17.92
CA GLY A 33 4.55 -13.44 17.20
C GLY A 33 5.75 -14.13 16.53
N TRP A 34 5.48 -15.26 15.88
CA TRP A 34 6.48 -16.13 15.25
C TRP A 34 6.04 -16.59 13.85
N THR A 35 6.97 -17.20 13.12
CA THR A 35 6.76 -17.64 11.74
C THR A 35 7.31 -19.05 11.58
N TYR A 36 6.47 -19.95 11.04
CA TYR A 36 6.87 -21.25 10.50
C TYR A 36 7.33 -21.04 9.05
N PRO A 37 8.63 -21.12 8.76
CA PRO A 37 9.17 -20.81 7.43
C PRO A 37 8.89 -21.90 6.38
N SER A 38 8.42 -23.07 6.80
CA SER A 38 8.04 -24.22 5.98
C SER A 38 6.75 -24.85 6.53
N LYS A 39 6.26 -25.92 5.90
CA LYS A 39 5.10 -26.70 6.37
C LYS A 39 5.38 -27.53 7.65
N ALA A 40 6.59 -27.48 8.20
CA ALA A 40 6.90 -28.23 9.43
C ALA A 40 6.21 -27.59 10.64
N GLY A 41 5.62 -28.43 11.51
CA GLY A 41 4.96 -28.00 12.75
C GLY A 41 3.51 -27.52 12.60
N TRP A 42 2.97 -27.42 11.38
CA TRP A 42 1.58 -27.02 11.17
C TRP A 42 1.00 -27.61 9.89
N LYS A 43 -0.34 -27.75 9.83
CA LYS A 43 -1.08 -28.16 8.63
C LYS A 43 -2.35 -27.32 8.50
N ALA A 44 -2.64 -26.87 7.28
CA ALA A 44 -3.93 -26.27 6.95
C ALA A 44 -4.75 -27.30 6.17
N ASN A 45 -5.73 -27.91 6.84
CA ASN A 45 -6.63 -28.90 6.26
C ASN A 45 -7.84 -28.17 5.67
N THR A 46 -7.67 -27.69 4.44
CA THR A 46 -8.68 -26.94 3.69
C THR A 46 -8.29 -26.91 2.21
N ASP A 47 -9.31 -26.86 1.36
CA ASP A 47 -9.25 -26.58 -0.08
C ASP A 47 -9.39 -25.07 -0.39
N GLY A 48 -9.43 -24.24 0.65
CA GLY A 48 -9.70 -22.81 0.56
C GLY A 48 -11.09 -22.42 1.05
N LYS A 49 -11.97 -23.39 1.34
CA LYS A 49 -13.30 -23.16 1.93
C LYS A 49 -13.41 -23.87 3.27
N ASN A 50 -13.63 -23.09 4.33
CA ASN A 50 -13.71 -23.57 5.72
C ASN A 50 -12.51 -24.50 6.05
N GLY A 51 -12.60 -25.33 7.09
CA GLY A 51 -11.57 -26.32 7.41
C GLY A 51 -10.88 -26.05 8.74
N THR A 52 -9.65 -26.52 8.89
CA THR A 52 -8.91 -26.40 10.16
C THR A 52 -7.43 -26.07 9.97
N LEU A 53 -6.88 -25.29 10.89
CA LEU A 53 -5.46 -25.06 11.04
C LEU A 53 -4.98 -25.83 12.28
N VAL A 54 -4.10 -26.80 12.05
CA VAL A 54 -3.46 -27.59 13.10
C VAL A 54 -2.06 -27.04 13.35
N LEU A 55 -1.76 -26.73 14.61
CA LEU A 55 -0.41 -26.40 15.09
C LEU A 55 0.08 -27.59 15.90
N ASN A 56 0.82 -28.49 15.25
CA ASN A 56 1.21 -29.78 15.83
C ASN A 56 2.11 -29.60 17.06
N ASP A 57 2.98 -28.60 17.03
CA ASP A 57 3.91 -28.25 18.10
C ASP A 57 3.22 -27.70 19.35
N LEU A 58 2.01 -27.17 19.22
CA LEU A 58 1.22 -26.64 20.31
C LEU A 58 0.02 -27.52 20.68
N GLY A 59 -0.22 -28.62 19.95
CA GLY A 59 -1.42 -29.45 20.12
C GLY A 59 -2.73 -28.70 19.87
N LEU A 60 -2.71 -27.62 19.07
CA LEU A 60 -3.88 -26.77 18.84
C LEU A 60 -4.53 -27.04 17.49
N VAL A 61 -5.86 -27.14 17.50
CA VAL A 61 -6.69 -27.21 16.29
C VAL A 61 -7.62 -26.00 16.25
N ILE A 62 -7.44 -25.15 15.25
CA ILE A 62 -8.18 -23.90 15.09
C ILE A 62 -9.12 -24.05 13.90
N LYS A 63 -10.43 -23.84 14.12
CA LYS A 63 -11.42 -23.87 13.04
C LYS A 63 -11.23 -22.67 12.10
N MET A 64 -11.19 -22.93 10.80
CA MET A 64 -11.18 -21.95 9.73
C MET A 64 -12.59 -21.83 9.15
N ARG A 65 -13.06 -20.59 8.94
CA ARG A 65 -14.38 -20.31 8.37
C ARG A 65 -14.26 -19.28 7.24
N GLY A 66 -15.13 -19.43 6.24
CA GLY A 66 -15.18 -18.56 5.06
C GLY A 66 -14.47 -19.16 3.86
N GLN A 67 -14.39 -18.38 2.79
CA GLN A 67 -13.80 -18.80 1.52
C GLN A 67 -12.63 -17.87 1.17
N ALA A 68 -11.47 -18.46 0.93
CA ALA A 68 -10.29 -17.75 0.44
C ALA A 68 -10.51 -17.34 -1.02
N LYS A 69 -10.09 -16.13 -1.37
CA LYS A 69 -10.15 -15.65 -2.76
C LYS A 69 -9.28 -16.49 -3.70
N PHE A 70 -8.13 -16.92 -3.21
CA PHE A 70 -7.23 -17.83 -3.89
C PHE A 70 -6.76 -18.86 -2.88
N TRP A 71 -6.72 -20.12 -3.32
CA TRP A 71 -6.09 -21.18 -2.57
C TRP A 71 -5.05 -21.87 -3.45
N GLY A 72 -4.05 -22.45 -2.82
CA GLY A 72 -2.92 -23.06 -3.49
C GLY A 72 -2.05 -23.75 -2.46
N THR A 73 -0.80 -24.04 -2.80
CA THR A 73 0.08 -24.78 -1.91
C THR A 73 0.52 -23.92 -0.73
N PRO A 74 0.17 -24.23 0.53
CA PRO A 74 0.62 -23.46 1.69
C PRO A 74 2.14 -23.55 1.85
N THR A 75 2.82 -22.44 2.13
CA THR A 75 4.30 -22.39 2.19
C THR A 75 4.82 -21.92 3.53
N THR A 76 4.16 -20.93 4.12
CA THR A 76 4.61 -20.26 5.35
C THR A 76 3.40 -19.91 6.18
N LEU A 77 3.48 -20.11 7.49
CA LEU A 77 2.49 -19.64 8.45
C LEU A 77 3.13 -18.62 9.38
N THR A 78 2.49 -17.47 9.55
CA THR A 78 2.90 -16.48 10.55
C THR A 78 1.79 -16.31 11.58
N ILE A 79 2.11 -16.59 12.84
CA ILE A 79 1.26 -16.31 13.98
C ILE A 79 1.65 -14.94 14.55
N ALA A 80 0.70 -14.02 14.62
CA ALA A 80 0.94 -12.66 15.08
C ALA A 80 -0.17 -12.19 16.02
N TYR A 81 0.22 -11.85 17.25
CA TYR A 81 -0.60 -11.10 18.18
C TYR A 81 -0.59 -9.61 17.82
N LYS A 82 -1.77 -9.00 17.80
CA LYS A 82 -1.92 -7.54 17.66
C LYS A 82 -2.49 -6.97 18.95
N PRO A 83 -1.65 -6.41 19.83
CA PRO A 83 -2.10 -5.87 21.12
C PRO A 83 -3.15 -4.77 21.00
N SER A 84 -3.13 -4.02 19.90
CA SER A 84 -4.04 -2.91 19.65
C SER A 84 -5.51 -3.33 19.51
N ILE A 85 -5.77 -4.57 19.09
CA ILE A 85 -7.10 -5.18 18.99
C ILE A 85 -7.26 -6.43 19.87
N ASN A 86 -6.24 -6.76 20.67
CA ASN A 86 -6.25 -7.92 21.57
C ASN A 86 -6.62 -9.24 20.84
N ALA A 87 -6.04 -9.45 19.66
CA ALA A 87 -6.37 -10.60 18.82
C ALA A 87 -5.12 -11.25 18.22
N TRP A 88 -5.17 -12.57 18.09
CA TRP A 88 -4.19 -13.38 17.39
C TRP A 88 -4.61 -13.56 15.92
N PHE A 89 -3.63 -13.54 15.03
CA PHE A 89 -3.82 -13.74 13.59
C PHE A 89 -2.94 -14.89 13.13
N ALA A 90 -3.52 -15.80 12.35
CA ALA A 90 -2.78 -16.75 11.53
C ALA A 90 -2.78 -16.27 10.08
N SER A 91 -1.60 -16.00 9.54
CA SER A 91 -1.41 -15.59 8.14
C SER A 91 -0.75 -16.74 7.39
N ILE A 92 -1.51 -17.41 6.52
CA ILE A 92 -1.03 -18.49 5.66
C ILE A 92 -0.65 -17.88 4.32
N THR A 93 0.61 -18.02 3.93
CA THR A 93 1.09 -17.68 2.59
C THR A 93 0.94 -18.90 1.70
N VAL A 94 0.14 -18.79 0.65
CA VAL A 94 -0.04 -19.83 -0.36
C VAL A 94 0.71 -19.48 -1.63
N LYS A 95 1.36 -20.48 -2.23
CA LYS A 95 1.83 -20.42 -3.62
C LYS A 95 0.63 -20.77 -4.49
N VAL A 96 0.19 -19.80 -5.27
CA VAL A 96 -0.85 -19.98 -6.29
C VAL A 96 -0.10 -20.01 -7.62
N ASP A 97 -0.38 -21.02 -8.44
CA ASP A 97 0.10 -21.01 -9.82
C ASP A 97 -0.72 -19.95 -10.54
N THR A 98 -0.12 -18.77 -10.70
CA THR A 98 -0.77 -17.66 -11.40
C THR A 98 -0.97 -18.08 -12.85
N GLN A 99 -2.22 -18.04 -13.34
CA GLN A 99 -2.42 -17.88 -14.78
C GLN A 99 -1.55 -16.69 -15.22
N GLN A 100 -0.69 -16.93 -16.22
CA GLN A 100 0.21 -15.91 -16.72
C GLN A 100 -0.61 -14.67 -17.08
N THR A 101 -0.13 -13.51 -16.68
CA THR A 101 -0.61 -12.24 -17.24
C THR A 101 -0.39 -12.31 -18.75
N ARG A 102 -1.45 -12.10 -19.53
CA ARG A 102 -1.53 -12.18 -21.00
C ARG A 102 -0.71 -11.11 -21.74
N TYR A 103 0.48 -10.77 -21.24
CA TYR A 103 1.45 -10.04 -22.04
C TYR A 103 2.16 -11.04 -22.94
N GLY A 104 1.61 -11.24 -24.14
CA GLY A 104 2.20 -12.05 -25.20
C GLY A 104 1.45 -13.33 -25.59
N SER A 105 0.15 -13.46 -25.30
CA SER A 105 -0.66 -14.57 -25.86
C SER A 105 -1.45 -14.09 -27.07
N GLU A 106 -1.37 -14.83 -28.17
CA GLU A 106 -2.26 -14.78 -29.34
C GLU A 106 -3.70 -15.16 -28.93
N SER A 107 -4.35 -14.33 -28.10
CA SER A 107 -5.71 -14.57 -27.62
C SER A 107 -6.51 -13.28 -27.55
N ASP A 108 -7.76 -13.34 -28.03
CA ASP A 108 -8.73 -12.27 -28.32
C ASP A 108 -9.21 -11.38 -27.15
N LEU A 109 -8.39 -11.07 -26.15
CA LEU A 109 -8.73 -10.00 -25.21
C LEU A 109 -8.42 -8.63 -25.82
N VAL A 110 -9.43 -8.03 -26.43
CA VAL A 110 -9.42 -6.62 -26.78
C VAL A 110 -9.46 -5.80 -25.48
N TYR A 111 -8.45 -4.95 -25.24
CA TYR A 111 -8.46 -4.01 -24.12
C TYR A 111 -9.47 -2.89 -24.38
N GLU A 112 -10.76 -3.18 -24.22
CA GLU A 112 -11.84 -2.26 -24.60
C GLU A 112 -12.19 -1.27 -23.49
N LYS A 113 -12.12 -1.71 -22.24
CA LYS A 113 -12.67 -0.95 -21.11
C LYS A 113 -11.58 -0.19 -20.38
N ILE A 114 -11.46 1.10 -20.71
CA ILE A 114 -10.54 2.04 -20.09
C ILE A 114 -11.30 2.89 -19.06
N VAL A 115 -10.70 3.13 -17.91
CA VAL A 115 -11.17 4.13 -16.95
C VAL A 115 -10.03 5.06 -16.56
N ALA A 116 -10.20 6.35 -16.81
CA ALA A 116 -9.36 7.38 -16.22
C ALA A 116 -9.97 7.83 -14.91
N TYR A 117 -9.15 8.03 -13.88
CA TYR A 117 -9.65 8.43 -12.58
C TYR A 117 -8.70 9.39 -11.85
N ASP A 118 -9.30 10.36 -11.18
CA ASP A 118 -8.63 11.30 -10.29
C ASP A 118 -9.03 11.05 -8.82
N LEU A 119 -8.12 11.38 -7.89
CA LEU A 119 -8.32 11.19 -6.46
C LEU A 119 -8.41 12.53 -5.75
N GLY A 120 -9.60 12.82 -5.21
CA GLY A 120 -9.89 14.06 -4.48
C GLY A 120 -10.14 13.86 -2.99
N THR A 121 -10.20 14.97 -2.25
CA THR A 121 -10.55 14.97 -0.81
C THR A 121 -12.03 15.21 -0.54
N GLU A 122 -12.72 15.86 -1.48
CA GLU A 122 -14.18 16.07 -1.44
C GLU A 122 -14.88 14.86 -2.05
N THR A 123 -14.68 14.64 -3.35
CA THR A 123 -14.99 13.38 -4.05
C THR A 123 -13.77 12.48 -4.01
N ALA A 124 -13.90 11.25 -3.53
CA ALA A 124 -12.75 10.38 -3.31
C ALA A 124 -12.16 9.84 -4.62
N ILE A 125 -13.02 9.52 -5.58
CA ILE A 125 -12.64 9.11 -6.94
C ILE A 125 -13.61 9.78 -7.91
N THR A 126 -13.07 10.49 -8.90
CA THR A 126 -13.82 10.94 -10.08
C THR A 126 -13.31 10.12 -11.26
N ALA A 127 -14.15 9.25 -11.80
CA ALA A 127 -13.82 8.33 -12.87
C ALA A 127 -14.52 8.73 -14.18
N PHE A 128 -13.87 8.47 -15.31
CA PHE A 128 -14.37 8.70 -16.65
C PHE A 128 -14.00 7.52 -17.55
N ASN A 129 -14.99 6.94 -18.23
CA ASN A 129 -14.82 5.76 -19.08
C ASN A 129 -14.77 6.08 -20.59
N GLY A 130 -14.83 7.36 -20.96
CA GLY A 130 -14.92 7.80 -22.35
C GLY A 130 -16.32 8.29 -22.76
N ALA A 131 -17.35 7.95 -21.98
CA ALA A 131 -18.73 8.38 -22.22
C ALA A 131 -19.36 9.06 -20.99
N GLU A 132 -19.16 8.48 -19.80
CA GLU A 132 -19.84 8.90 -18.58
C GLU A 132 -18.86 9.13 -17.42
N PHE A 133 -19.29 9.97 -16.48
CA PHE A 133 -18.58 10.22 -15.22
C PHE A 133 -19.21 9.45 -14.07
N GLU A 134 -18.36 8.88 -13.23
CA GLU A 134 -18.75 8.25 -11.98
C GLU A 134 -18.02 8.92 -10.82
N GLU A 135 -18.76 9.42 -9.84
CA GLU A 135 -18.20 10.09 -8.66
C GLU A 135 -18.45 9.27 -7.40
N ILE A 136 -17.36 8.87 -6.75
CA ILE A 136 -17.41 8.09 -5.52
C ILE A 136 -17.13 9.02 -4.34
N ALA A 137 -18.15 9.23 -3.51
CA ALA A 137 -18.08 10.12 -2.37
C ALA A 137 -17.08 9.67 -1.29
N ASN A 138 -16.41 10.64 -0.66
CA ASN A 138 -15.58 10.41 0.52
C ASN A 138 -16.45 10.16 1.77
N GLN A 139 -16.33 8.96 2.35
CA GLN A 139 -17.07 8.54 3.55
C GLN A 139 -16.61 9.21 4.84
N ARG A 140 -15.44 9.87 4.84
CA ARG A 140 -14.88 10.65 5.94
C ARG A 140 -14.79 9.92 7.30
N PHE A 141 -14.50 8.62 7.29
CA PHE A 141 -14.50 7.76 8.50
C PHE A 141 -13.66 8.33 9.65
N THR A 142 -12.48 8.89 9.36
CA THR A 142 -11.62 9.48 10.39
C THR A 142 -12.21 10.76 10.95
N LYS A 143 -12.89 11.57 10.13
CA LYS A 143 -13.58 12.79 10.59
C LYS A 143 -14.74 12.44 11.51
N THR A 144 -15.56 11.45 11.16
CA THR A 144 -16.72 11.01 11.96
C THR A 144 -16.30 10.48 13.34
N LEU A 145 -15.18 9.76 13.43
CA LEU A 145 -14.69 9.23 14.71
C LEU A 145 -13.77 10.19 15.49
N GLU A 146 -13.37 11.31 14.89
CA GLU A 146 -12.43 12.26 15.51
C GLU A 146 -12.90 12.83 16.85
N PRO A 147 -14.16 13.29 17.03
CA PRO A 147 -14.61 13.82 18.31
C PRO A 147 -14.46 12.79 19.44
N LYS A 148 -14.81 11.52 19.17
CA LYS A 148 -14.68 10.40 20.12
C LYS A 148 -13.20 10.12 20.44
N VAL A 149 -12.33 10.16 19.43
CA VAL A 149 -10.87 10.00 19.61
C VAL A 149 -10.30 11.15 20.45
N LYS A 150 -10.72 12.40 20.20
CA LYS A 150 -10.28 13.58 20.97
C LYS A 150 -10.74 13.51 22.42
N ALA A 151 -11.99 13.12 22.67
CA ALA A 151 -12.53 12.94 24.01
C ALA A 151 -11.74 11.87 24.80
N ALA A 152 -11.55 10.68 24.22
CA ALA A 152 -10.74 9.62 24.84
C ALA A 152 -9.28 10.06 25.05
N GLY A 153 -8.70 10.82 24.12
CA GLY A 153 -7.37 11.39 24.25
C GLY A 153 -7.27 12.44 25.37
N LYS A 154 -8.31 13.27 25.58
CA LYS A 154 -8.38 14.24 26.68
C LYS A 154 -8.47 13.53 28.03
N GLU A 155 -9.32 12.50 28.12
CA GLU A 155 -9.43 11.65 29.31
C GLU A 155 -8.08 10.99 29.63
N LYS A 156 -7.42 10.38 28.63
CA LYS A 156 -6.11 9.74 28.79
C LYS A 156 -5.05 10.70 29.34
N ARG A 157 -5.00 11.95 28.85
CA ARG A 157 -4.04 12.96 29.31
C ARG A 157 -4.22 13.36 30.78
N ARG A 158 -5.42 13.20 31.33
CA ARG A 158 -5.73 13.49 32.74
C ARG A 158 -5.37 12.34 33.69
N LYS A 159 -4.82 11.23 33.18
CA LYS A 159 -4.47 10.04 33.98
C LYS A 159 -2.95 9.85 33.98
N GLN A 160 -2.45 9.16 35.00
CA GLN A 160 -1.02 8.83 35.12
C GLN A 160 -0.57 7.93 33.96
N ALA A 161 0.24 8.52 33.09
CA ALA A 161 0.90 7.86 31.96
C ALA A 161 2.13 7.06 32.44
N PRO A 162 2.58 6.04 31.69
CA PRO A 162 3.82 5.37 32.00
C PRO A 162 5.02 6.29 31.72
N ASP A 163 5.96 6.37 32.67
CA ASP A 163 7.26 6.99 32.48
C ASP A 163 8.35 5.97 32.82
N PHE A 164 8.95 5.40 31.76
CA PHE A 164 9.97 4.37 31.90
C PHE A 164 11.28 4.89 32.49
N LYS A 165 11.57 6.20 32.38
CA LYS A 165 12.79 6.78 32.97
C LYS A 165 12.67 6.89 34.48
N LYS A 166 11.46 7.17 34.96
CA LYS A 166 11.15 7.33 36.39
C LYS A 166 10.60 6.05 37.05
N GLY A 167 10.58 4.92 36.34
CA GLY A 167 10.00 3.67 36.84
C GLY A 167 8.48 3.69 37.03
N ILE A 168 7.79 4.72 36.52
CA ILE A 168 6.35 4.93 36.76
C ILE A 168 5.54 4.03 35.84
N LYS A 169 4.72 3.16 36.43
CA LYS A 169 3.76 2.31 35.71
C LYS A 169 2.51 3.12 35.32
N ALA A 170 1.92 2.77 34.19
CA ALA A 170 0.64 3.34 33.77
C ALA A 170 -0.49 2.91 34.71
N SER A 171 -1.30 3.87 35.17
CA SER A 171 -2.51 3.56 35.94
C SER A 171 -3.52 2.73 35.13
N ASN A 172 -4.35 1.92 35.79
CA ASN A 172 -5.39 1.14 35.12
C ASN A 172 -6.39 2.03 34.36
N ARG A 173 -6.72 3.21 34.91
CA ARG A 173 -7.55 4.23 34.25
C ARG A 173 -6.91 4.74 32.96
N TRP A 174 -5.60 5.02 32.96
CA TRP A 174 -4.88 5.40 31.75
C TRP A 174 -4.90 4.30 30.69
N LYS A 175 -4.65 3.04 31.09
CA LYS A 175 -4.68 1.89 30.16
C LYS A 175 -6.04 1.74 29.49
N LYS A 176 -7.14 1.90 30.26
CA LYS A 176 -8.51 1.86 29.74
C LYS A 176 -8.77 2.96 28.71
N ALA A 177 -8.42 4.21 29.02
CA ALA A 177 -8.57 5.33 28.10
C ALA A 177 -7.71 5.18 26.83
N ASN A 178 -6.45 4.71 26.97
CA ASN A 178 -5.56 4.45 25.86
C ASN A 178 -6.08 3.31 24.94
N LYS A 179 -6.64 2.24 25.53
CA LYS A 179 -7.30 1.15 24.77
C LYS A 179 -8.49 1.69 23.98
N ARG A 180 -9.35 2.50 24.58
CA ARG A 180 -10.50 3.12 23.92
C ARG A 180 -10.08 4.01 22.75
N GLU A 181 -9.09 4.89 22.95
CA GLU A 181 -8.55 5.74 21.88
C GLU A 181 -7.99 4.90 20.72
N SER A 182 -7.24 3.84 21.04
CA SER A 182 -6.65 2.92 20.05
C SER A 182 -7.74 2.20 19.25
N GLN A 183 -8.76 1.65 19.91
CA GLN A 183 -9.87 0.95 19.26
C GLN A 183 -10.65 1.85 18.30
N LEU A 184 -10.90 3.12 18.66
CA LEU A 184 -11.57 4.09 17.78
C LEU A 184 -10.74 4.38 16.52
N LYS A 185 -9.42 4.56 16.65
CA LYS A 185 -8.53 4.76 15.50
C LYS A 185 -8.48 3.53 14.60
N ILE A 186 -8.47 2.33 15.19
CA ILE A 186 -8.50 1.08 14.44
C ILE A 186 -9.82 0.93 13.69
N LYS A 187 -10.95 1.23 14.34
CA LYS A 187 -12.27 1.20 13.70
C LYS A 187 -12.29 2.07 12.45
N ALA A 188 -11.82 3.32 12.54
CA ALA A 188 -11.70 4.21 11.38
C ALA A 188 -10.83 3.61 10.26
N GLY A 189 -9.69 3.02 10.63
CA GLY A 189 -8.78 2.39 9.68
C GLY A 189 -9.37 1.15 9.01
N LEU A 190 -10.12 0.32 9.74
CA LEU A 190 -10.79 -0.86 9.21
C LEU A 190 -11.96 -0.50 8.30
N GLN A 191 -12.79 0.47 8.69
CA GLN A 191 -13.89 0.96 7.86
C GLN A 191 -13.38 1.54 6.54
N ARG A 192 -12.34 2.38 6.61
CA ARG A 192 -11.67 2.89 5.40
C ARG A 192 -11.14 1.76 4.53
N LYS A 193 -10.43 0.79 5.12
CA LYS A 193 -9.86 -0.33 4.37
C LYS A 193 -10.93 -1.18 3.70
N ASP A 194 -12.03 -1.47 4.38
CA ASP A 194 -13.18 -2.21 3.84
C ASP A 194 -13.79 -1.48 2.64
N TRP A 195 -14.11 -0.19 2.81
CA TRP A 195 -14.63 0.66 1.73
C TRP A 195 -13.67 0.71 0.53
N GLN A 196 -12.38 0.93 0.76
CA GLN A 196 -11.36 0.91 -0.29
C GLN A 196 -11.33 -0.44 -1.03
N HIS A 197 -11.45 -1.56 -0.33
CA HIS A 197 -11.51 -2.87 -0.97
C HIS A 197 -12.76 -3.05 -1.82
N LYS A 198 -13.94 -2.60 -1.36
CA LYS A 198 -15.18 -2.70 -2.14
C LYS A 198 -15.09 -1.87 -3.42
N VAL A 199 -14.76 -0.58 -3.28
CA VAL A 199 -14.61 0.36 -4.41
C VAL A 199 -13.60 -0.13 -5.44
N THR A 200 -12.39 -0.49 -5.00
CA THR A 200 -11.35 -0.93 -5.95
C THR A 200 -11.61 -2.32 -6.53
N SER A 201 -12.42 -3.16 -5.87
CA SER A 201 -12.85 -4.44 -6.46
C SER A 201 -13.88 -4.22 -7.55
N ASP A 202 -14.85 -3.33 -7.30
CA ASP A 202 -15.87 -2.96 -8.26
C ASP A 202 -15.24 -2.37 -9.54
N LEU A 203 -14.43 -1.32 -9.41
CA LEU A 203 -13.72 -0.71 -10.55
C LEU A 203 -12.85 -1.72 -11.30
N ALA A 204 -12.07 -2.54 -10.59
CA ALA A 204 -11.22 -3.54 -11.23
C ALA A 204 -12.02 -4.65 -11.91
N SER A 205 -13.26 -4.91 -11.51
CA SER A 205 -14.11 -5.88 -12.19
C SER A 205 -14.62 -5.36 -13.54
N ARG A 206 -14.85 -4.05 -13.65
CA ARG A 206 -15.44 -3.41 -14.85
C ARG A 206 -14.43 -3.00 -15.92
N TYR A 207 -13.20 -2.64 -15.54
CA TYR A 207 -12.23 -1.99 -16.44
C TYR A 207 -10.90 -2.71 -16.54
N ASP A 208 -10.39 -2.89 -17.76
CA ASP A 208 -9.14 -3.63 -18.05
C ASP A 208 -7.92 -2.72 -18.00
N ILE A 209 -8.12 -1.43 -18.30
CA ILE A 209 -7.09 -0.40 -18.21
C ILE A 209 -7.52 0.66 -17.21
N GLY A 210 -6.70 0.86 -16.18
CA GLY A 210 -6.82 2.01 -15.28
C GLY A 210 -5.84 3.10 -15.66
N VAL A 211 -6.26 4.36 -15.64
CA VAL A 211 -5.40 5.51 -15.95
C VAL A 211 -5.50 6.51 -14.82
N THR A 212 -4.38 6.87 -14.22
CA THR A 212 -4.33 7.86 -13.14
C THR A 212 -3.06 8.66 -13.21
N GLU A 213 -3.03 9.82 -12.59
CA GLU A 213 -1.82 10.62 -12.56
C GLU A 213 -0.82 10.07 -11.52
N LYS A 214 0.47 10.28 -11.79
CA LYS A 214 1.56 9.88 -10.89
C LYS A 214 1.62 10.81 -9.67
N LEU A 215 0.71 10.58 -8.73
CA LEU A 215 0.62 11.32 -7.46
C LEU A 215 1.79 11.00 -6.52
N ASN A 216 2.62 12.00 -6.20
CA ASN A 216 3.58 11.92 -5.10
C ASN A 216 2.88 12.08 -3.74
N THR A 217 2.08 11.08 -3.36
CA THR A 217 1.29 11.05 -2.11
C THR A 217 2.14 11.27 -0.86
N LYS A 218 3.39 10.78 -0.83
CA LYS A 218 4.35 11.02 0.26
C LYS A 218 4.71 12.51 0.37
N GLY A 219 4.99 13.16 -0.75
CA GLY A 219 5.24 14.60 -0.81
C GLY A 219 4.01 15.40 -0.39
N LEU A 220 2.82 15.00 -0.89
CA LEU A 220 1.55 15.65 -0.58
C LEU A 220 1.18 15.55 0.90
N THR A 221 1.54 14.48 1.59
CA THR A 221 1.22 14.30 3.02
C THR A 221 2.35 14.73 3.96
N ARG A 222 3.41 15.36 3.44
CA ARG A 222 4.53 15.87 4.24
C ARG A 222 4.04 16.95 5.21
N LYS A 223 4.60 16.93 6.43
CA LYS A 223 4.36 17.99 7.44
C LYS A 223 4.78 19.35 6.87
N ALA A 224 4.08 20.41 7.29
CA ALA A 224 4.48 21.77 6.97
C ALA A 224 5.89 22.07 7.52
N LYS A 225 6.63 22.94 6.81
CA LYS A 225 7.93 23.45 7.28
C LYS A 225 7.76 24.18 8.63
N LYS A 226 8.78 24.10 9.49
CA LYS A 226 8.81 24.85 10.76
C LYS A 226 8.64 26.35 10.45
N GLY A 227 7.85 27.07 11.25
CA GLY A 227 7.55 28.50 11.04
C GLY A 227 6.49 28.82 9.97
N SER A 228 5.94 27.84 9.25
CA SER A 228 4.93 28.12 8.22
C SER A 228 3.61 28.66 8.82
N LYS A 229 3.18 29.85 8.36
CA LYS A 229 1.87 30.45 8.69
C LYS A 229 0.68 29.55 8.28
N ARG A 230 0.86 28.68 7.27
CA ARG A 230 -0.19 27.75 6.76
C ARG A 230 -0.17 26.35 7.39
N LYS A 231 0.52 26.17 8.53
CA LYS A 231 0.67 24.85 9.19
C LYS A 231 -0.66 24.15 9.50
N LYS A 232 -1.67 24.89 9.97
CA LYS A 232 -3.00 24.35 10.32
C LYS A 232 -3.76 23.86 9.07
N GLN A 233 -3.82 24.70 8.03
CA GLN A 233 -4.42 24.34 6.73
C GLN A 233 -3.73 23.11 6.14
N LYS A 234 -2.39 23.08 6.13
CA LYS A 234 -1.62 21.94 5.62
C LYS A 234 -1.89 20.64 6.40
N ALA A 235 -1.99 20.73 7.73
CA ALA A 235 -2.34 19.57 8.56
C ALA A 235 -3.77 19.06 8.26
N GLY A 236 -4.72 19.98 8.03
CA GLY A 236 -6.09 19.65 7.61
C GLY A 236 -6.12 18.90 6.27
N LEU A 237 -5.44 19.45 5.25
CA LEU A 237 -5.32 18.81 3.94
C LEU A 237 -4.65 17.43 4.03
N ASN A 238 -3.52 17.32 4.74
CA ASN A 238 -2.86 16.04 4.93
C ASN A 238 -3.79 15.00 5.57
N LYS A 239 -4.59 15.45 6.54
CA LYS A 239 -5.56 14.58 7.19
C LYS A 239 -6.65 14.11 6.23
N ALA A 240 -7.19 15.01 5.40
CA ALA A 240 -8.21 14.67 4.41
C ALA A 240 -7.68 13.67 3.36
N ILE A 241 -6.46 13.89 2.84
CA ILE A 241 -5.79 12.97 1.91
C ILE A 241 -5.57 11.59 2.55
N LEU A 242 -5.16 11.54 3.82
CA LEU A 242 -4.94 10.28 4.55
C LEU A 242 -6.26 9.58 4.91
N ASP A 243 -7.36 10.33 5.03
CA ASP A 243 -8.68 9.77 5.29
C ASP A 243 -9.25 9.06 4.07
N VAL A 244 -9.01 9.58 2.86
CA VAL A 244 -9.31 8.84 1.62
C VAL A 244 -8.29 7.73 1.38
N GLY A 245 -7.01 8.01 1.67
CA GLY A 245 -5.92 7.05 1.58
C GLY A 245 -5.43 6.82 0.15
N PHE A 246 -5.12 7.89 -0.58
CA PHE A 246 -4.78 7.89 -2.02
C PHE A 246 -3.78 6.79 -2.41
N GLY A 247 -2.65 6.70 -1.70
CA GLY A 247 -1.62 5.71 -2.01
C GLY A 247 -2.09 4.27 -1.80
N THR A 248 -3.06 4.04 -0.91
CA THR A 248 -3.64 2.71 -0.69
C THR A 248 -4.66 2.37 -1.77
N LEU A 249 -5.53 3.31 -2.14
CA LEU A 249 -6.47 3.17 -3.25
C LEU A 249 -5.75 2.86 -4.56
N ASN A 250 -4.78 3.70 -4.95
CA ASN A 250 -4.00 3.48 -6.17
C ASN A 250 -3.32 2.11 -6.17
N LYS A 251 -2.66 1.75 -5.06
CA LYS A 251 -2.03 0.44 -4.94
C LYS A 251 -3.05 -0.70 -5.07
N MET A 252 -4.22 -0.57 -4.44
CA MET A 252 -5.26 -1.59 -4.45
C MET A 252 -5.86 -1.78 -5.83
N LEU A 253 -6.21 -0.69 -6.51
CA LEU A 253 -6.75 -0.74 -7.86
C LEU A 253 -5.71 -1.31 -8.84
N THR A 254 -4.45 -0.85 -8.74
CA THR A 254 -3.33 -1.35 -9.54
C THR A 254 -3.19 -2.86 -9.45
N TYR A 255 -3.00 -3.42 -8.25
CA TYR A 255 -2.80 -4.87 -8.16
C TYR A 255 -4.04 -5.66 -8.58
N LYS A 256 -5.26 -5.13 -8.39
CA LYS A 256 -6.49 -5.85 -8.75
C LYS A 256 -6.72 -5.88 -10.27
N ILE A 257 -6.41 -4.80 -10.97
CA ILE A 257 -6.44 -4.76 -12.43
C ILE A 257 -5.34 -5.68 -12.99
N GLU A 258 -4.13 -5.64 -12.45
CA GLU A 258 -3.05 -6.54 -12.86
C GLU A 258 -3.36 -8.02 -12.60
N LEU A 259 -4.05 -8.34 -11.50
CA LEU A 259 -4.44 -9.71 -11.16
C LEU A 259 -5.34 -10.36 -12.22
N LYS A 260 -6.05 -9.57 -13.02
CA LYS A 260 -6.86 -10.08 -14.15
C LYS A 260 -6.18 -9.94 -15.51
N GLY A 261 -4.90 -9.58 -15.55
CA GLY A 261 -4.13 -9.35 -16.78
C GLY A 261 -4.29 -7.94 -17.38
N GLY A 262 -4.99 -7.05 -16.69
CA GLY A 262 -5.11 -5.64 -17.07
C GLY A 262 -3.85 -4.83 -16.73
N ILE A 263 -3.87 -3.54 -17.08
CA ILE A 263 -2.77 -2.62 -16.82
C ILE A 263 -3.21 -1.32 -16.16
N VAL A 264 -2.32 -0.71 -15.38
CA VAL A 264 -2.54 0.63 -14.85
C VAL A 264 -1.44 1.59 -15.31
N LEU A 265 -1.86 2.65 -16.00
CA LEU A 265 -1.00 3.70 -16.50
C LEU A 265 -0.93 4.84 -15.48
N GLN A 266 0.29 5.22 -15.09
CA GLN A 266 0.56 6.37 -14.23
C GLN A 266 1.19 7.50 -15.04
N LEU A 267 0.36 8.45 -15.49
CA LEU A 267 0.83 9.52 -16.37
C LEU A 267 1.62 10.58 -15.57
N PRO A 268 2.70 11.13 -16.14
CA PRO A 268 3.53 12.13 -15.47
C PRO A 268 2.80 13.48 -15.32
N THR A 269 2.31 13.77 -14.12
CA THR A 269 1.54 14.99 -13.78
C THR A 269 2.19 16.28 -14.27
N ARG A 270 3.51 16.44 -14.13
CA ARG A 270 4.21 17.70 -14.48
C ARG A 270 4.24 18.00 -15.97
N GLN A 271 4.27 16.97 -16.81
CA GLN A 271 4.32 17.11 -18.27
C GLN A 271 2.90 17.24 -18.83
N LEU A 272 1.99 16.39 -18.35
CA LEU A 272 0.60 16.38 -18.82
C LEU A 272 -0.20 17.58 -18.30
N LYS A 273 0.00 17.96 -17.02
CA LYS A 273 -0.73 19.02 -16.32
C LYS A 273 -2.26 18.85 -16.40
N PRO A 274 -2.81 17.69 -15.98
CA PRO A 274 -4.23 17.37 -16.18
C PRO A 274 -5.17 18.40 -15.54
N SER A 275 -4.82 18.97 -14.39
CA SER A 275 -5.63 19.98 -13.70
C SER A 275 -5.50 21.41 -14.25
N GLN A 276 -4.84 21.60 -15.39
CA GLN A 276 -4.58 22.91 -16.00
C GLN A 276 -4.75 22.89 -17.51
N ARG A 277 -4.96 21.71 -18.12
CA ARG A 277 -4.99 21.53 -19.56
C ARG A 277 -6.43 21.37 -20.02
N CYS A 278 -6.81 22.09 -21.06
CA CYS A 278 -8.10 21.89 -21.70
C CYS A 278 -8.12 20.53 -22.45
N PRO A 279 -9.11 19.66 -22.22
CA PRO A 279 -9.22 18.37 -22.90
C PRO A 279 -9.52 18.51 -24.39
N GLU A 280 -10.15 19.62 -24.81
CA GLU A 280 -10.57 19.85 -26.21
C GLU A 280 -9.48 20.49 -27.06
N CYS A 281 -8.90 21.63 -26.63
CA CYS A 281 -7.92 22.37 -27.45
C CYS A 281 -6.47 22.17 -26.98
N GLY A 282 -6.27 21.58 -25.79
CA GLY A 282 -4.94 21.33 -25.25
C GLY A 282 -4.23 22.53 -24.64
N LYS A 283 -4.83 23.74 -24.66
CA LYS A 283 -4.24 24.94 -24.04
C LYS A 283 -4.07 24.73 -22.53
N VAL A 284 -2.95 25.23 -21.99
CA VAL A 284 -2.63 25.15 -20.57
C VAL A 284 -2.91 26.48 -19.88
N HIS A 285 -3.84 26.47 -18.94
CA HIS A 285 -4.30 27.63 -18.18
C HIS A 285 -3.65 27.63 -16.79
N LYS A 286 -2.78 28.60 -16.51
CA LYS A 286 -2.06 28.67 -15.22
C LYS A 286 -3.01 28.98 -14.05
N ASN A 287 -4.06 29.79 -14.29
CA ASN A 287 -5.08 30.15 -13.29
C ASN A 287 -5.94 28.96 -12.84
N TRP A 288 -6.07 27.90 -13.66
CA TRP A 288 -6.75 26.67 -13.27
C TRP A 288 -6.01 25.89 -12.16
N ALA A 289 -4.73 26.20 -11.93
CA ALA A 289 -3.95 25.58 -10.85
C ALA A 289 -4.44 25.95 -9.44
N GLU A 290 -5.21 27.03 -9.31
CA GLU A 290 -5.71 27.50 -8.03
C GLU A 290 -6.76 26.55 -7.45
N LEU A 291 -6.61 26.19 -6.18
CA LEU A 291 -7.52 25.23 -5.54
C LEU A 291 -8.95 25.77 -5.33
N SER A 292 -9.09 27.10 -5.27
CA SER A 292 -10.38 27.80 -5.25
C SER A 292 -11.13 27.65 -6.57
N ASN A 293 -10.41 27.45 -7.67
CA ASN A 293 -11.02 27.24 -8.96
C ASN A 293 -11.55 25.80 -9.05
N ARG A 294 -12.88 25.66 -8.99
CA ARG A 294 -13.60 24.39 -9.09
C ARG A 294 -14.20 24.16 -10.49
N TYR A 295 -14.18 25.18 -11.34
CA TYR A 295 -14.86 25.17 -12.63
C TYR A 295 -13.98 25.80 -13.71
N HIS A 296 -13.66 25.03 -14.73
CA HIS A 296 -12.71 25.41 -15.77
C HIS A 296 -13.44 25.98 -16.96
N VAL A 297 -13.11 27.23 -17.32
CA VAL A 297 -13.58 27.90 -18.53
C VAL A 297 -12.37 28.18 -19.43
N CYS A 298 -12.41 27.67 -20.66
CA CYS A 298 -11.34 27.81 -21.64
C CYS A 298 -11.57 29.02 -22.53
N ASP A 299 -10.67 30.00 -22.48
CA ASP A 299 -10.70 31.20 -23.32
C ASP A 299 -10.40 30.95 -24.82
N ALA A 300 -9.96 29.74 -25.19
CA ALA A 300 -9.55 29.42 -26.55
C ALA A 300 -10.55 28.56 -27.34
N CYS A 301 -11.39 27.78 -26.66
CA CYS A 301 -12.39 26.92 -27.31
C CYS A 301 -13.75 26.92 -26.61
N SER A 302 -13.95 27.80 -25.62
CA SER A 302 -15.18 27.91 -24.83
C SER A 302 -15.58 26.65 -24.04
N PHE A 303 -14.68 25.65 -23.92
CA PHE A 303 -14.89 24.50 -23.05
C PHE A 303 -15.15 24.94 -21.61
N GLU A 304 -16.21 24.40 -21.01
CA GLU A 304 -16.61 24.72 -19.65
C GLU A 304 -17.05 23.47 -18.88
N PHE A 305 -16.31 23.11 -17.82
CA PHE A 305 -16.63 21.91 -17.02
C PHE A 305 -16.00 21.90 -15.62
N ASP A 306 -16.46 20.99 -14.76
CA ASP A 306 -15.88 20.78 -13.42
C ASP A 306 -14.40 20.37 -13.51
N ARG A 307 -13.58 20.91 -12.61
CA ARG A 307 -12.13 20.69 -12.58
C ARG A 307 -11.71 19.22 -12.43
N ASP A 308 -12.34 18.50 -11.52
CA ASP A 308 -11.95 17.12 -11.19
C ASP A 308 -12.34 16.21 -12.38
N LYS A 309 -13.50 16.47 -13.00
CA LYS A 309 -13.93 15.80 -14.23
C LYS A 309 -13.05 16.13 -15.44
N THR A 310 -12.68 17.40 -15.60
CA THR A 310 -11.75 17.86 -16.67
C THR A 310 -10.42 17.11 -16.57
N SER A 311 -9.90 16.96 -15.35
CA SER A 311 -8.65 16.22 -15.11
C SER A 311 -8.77 14.76 -15.57
N ALA A 312 -9.88 14.09 -15.30
CA ALA A 312 -10.13 12.71 -15.74
C ALA A 312 -10.22 12.61 -17.28
N MET A 313 -10.86 13.57 -17.97
CA MET A 313 -10.91 13.61 -19.44
C MET A 313 -9.52 13.74 -20.06
N VAL A 314 -8.69 14.67 -19.56
CA VAL A 314 -7.33 14.86 -20.06
C VAL A 314 -6.51 13.57 -19.90
N MET A 315 -6.66 12.88 -18.77
CA MET A 315 -5.99 11.61 -18.51
C MET A 315 -6.44 10.51 -19.47
N PHE A 316 -7.76 10.43 -19.74
CA PHE A 316 -8.33 9.48 -20.70
C PHE A 316 -7.81 9.72 -22.11
N ASN A 317 -7.91 10.97 -22.60
CA ASN A 317 -7.41 11.37 -23.91
C ASN A 317 -5.90 11.12 -24.04
N ALA A 318 -5.14 11.39 -22.98
CA ALA A 318 -3.70 11.16 -22.98
C ALA A 318 -3.35 9.66 -23.02
N ALA A 319 -4.18 8.79 -22.45
CA ALA A 319 -4.04 7.34 -22.59
C ALA A 319 -4.49 6.81 -23.96
N LEU A 320 -5.35 7.52 -24.69
CA LEU A 320 -5.67 7.19 -26.08
C LEU A 320 -4.69 7.80 -27.09
N GLY A 321 -3.79 8.68 -26.65
CA GLY A 321 -2.89 9.41 -27.56
C GLY A 321 -3.62 10.50 -28.34
N LYS A 322 -4.83 10.86 -27.91
CA LYS A 322 -5.71 11.84 -28.55
C LYS A 322 -5.70 13.20 -27.84
N GLN A 323 -4.90 13.37 -26.77
CA GLN A 323 -4.88 14.62 -26.02
C GLN A 323 -4.18 15.74 -26.79
N PRO A 324 -4.88 16.82 -27.16
CA PRO A 324 -4.27 17.91 -27.93
C PRO A 324 -3.21 18.64 -27.10
N GLY A 325 -2.15 19.08 -27.79
CA GLY A 325 -1.00 19.74 -27.16
C GLY A 325 -0.17 18.84 -26.23
N TYR A 326 -0.41 17.52 -26.24
CA TYR A 326 0.39 16.50 -25.56
C TYR A 326 0.73 15.41 -26.58
N GLY A 327 2.02 15.27 -26.93
CA GLY A 327 2.45 14.38 -28.02
C GLY A 327 1.97 12.93 -27.84
N ALA A 328 1.80 12.21 -28.96
CA ALA A 328 1.31 10.84 -29.02
C ALA A 328 2.30 9.76 -28.53
N ASP A 329 3.44 10.18 -27.99
CA ASP A 329 4.58 9.34 -27.69
C ASP A 329 4.27 8.37 -26.53
N LEU A 330 3.95 7.13 -26.89
CA LEU A 330 3.54 6.06 -25.99
C LEU A 330 4.65 5.68 -24.99
N ASP A 331 5.92 5.86 -25.38
CA ASP A 331 7.09 5.47 -24.59
C ASP A 331 7.28 6.32 -23.33
N LYS A 332 6.65 7.50 -23.29
CA LYS A 332 6.66 8.38 -22.10
C LYS A 332 5.62 7.99 -21.05
N ARG A 333 4.76 7.01 -21.33
CA ARG A 333 3.71 6.56 -20.39
C ARG A 333 4.32 5.59 -19.38
N GLY A 334 4.41 6.03 -18.13
CA GLY A 334 4.89 5.17 -17.05
C GLY A 334 3.93 4.01 -16.77
N PHE A 335 4.36 2.78 -17.07
CA PHE A 335 3.67 1.58 -16.61
C PHE A 335 3.87 1.43 -15.09
N SER A 336 2.77 1.37 -14.34
CA SER A 336 2.82 0.96 -12.96
C SER A 336 2.77 -0.56 -12.91
N SER A 337 3.76 -1.19 -12.28
CA SER A 337 3.68 -2.60 -11.89
C SER A 337 3.58 -2.69 -10.37
N SER A 338 2.59 -3.42 -9.85
CA SER A 338 2.51 -3.74 -8.41
C SER A 338 3.67 -4.62 -7.95
N THR A 339 4.35 -5.28 -8.90
CA THR A 339 5.58 -6.03 -8.68
C THR A 339 6.80 -5.20 -9.09
N SER A 340 7.71 -4.95 -8.15
CA SER A 340 9.03 -4.42 -8.52
C SER A 340 9.69 -5.40 -9.49
N LYS A 341 10.19 -4.92 -10.64
CA LYS A 341 11.01 -5.70 -11.60
C LYS A 341 12.25 -6.37 -10.97
N THR A 342 12.53 -6.10 -9.69
CA THR A 342 13.50 -6.84 -8.88
C THR A 342 12.87 -8.02 -8.13
N ARG A 343 12.30 -9.01 -8.84
CA ARG A 343 12.16 -10.36 -8.27
C ARG A 343 13.56 -10.98 -8.22
N LYS A 344 14.36 -10.58 -7.22
CA LYS A 344 15.53 -11.39 -6.85
C LYS A 344 15.03 -12.53 -5.98
N HIS A 345 15.36 -13.76 -6.41
CA HIS A 345 15.24 -15.00 -5.67
C HIS A 345 15.43 -14.72 -4.17
N THR A 346 14.38 -14.83 -3.36
CA THR A 346 14.61 -14.92 -1.91
C THR A 346 15.35 -16.23 -1.73
N GLY A 347 16.63 -16.15 -1.37
CA GLY A 347 17.49 -17.32 -1.22
C GLY A 347 16.75 -18.43 -0.48
N SER A 348 16.63 -19.58 -1.14
CA SER A 348 16.12 -20.79 -0.51
C SER A 348 17.10 -21.18 0.61
N MET A 349 16.62 -21.73 1.71
CA MET A 349 17.50 -22.27 2.76
C MET A 349 18.46 -23.35 2.23
N LYS A 350 18.18 -23.95 1.06
CA LYS A 350 19.13 -24.83 0.34
C LYS A 350 20.45 -24.12 0.01
N GLN A 351 20.44 -22.83 -0.33
CA GLN A 351 21.66 -22.08 -0.66
C GLN A 351 22.51 -21.77 0.58
N LEU A 352 21.86 -21.46 1.71
CA LEU A 352 22.55 -21.22 2.99
C LEU A 352 23.16 -22.52 3.57
N GLY A 353 22.51 -23.67 3.36
CA GLY A 353 23.04 -24.98 3.71
C GLY A 353 24.27 -25.38 2.90
N LYS A 354 24.34 -25.01 1.62
CA LYS A 354 25.53 -25.26 0.77
C LYS A 354 26.74 -24.42 1.20
N LEU A 355 26.54 -23.15 1.55
CA LEU A 355 27.62 -22.27 2.05
C LEU A 355 28.22 -22.72 3.39
N LYS A 356 27.40 -23.31 4.29
CA LYS A 356 27.91 -23.90 5.53
C LYS A 356 28.71 -25.19 5.35
N ARG A 357 28.57 -25.86 4.20
CA ARG A 357 29.26 -27.12 3.90
C ARG A 357 30.62 -26.92 3.22
N GLN A 358 31.01 -25.68 2.95
CA GLN A 358 32.26 -25.32 2.27
C GLN A 358 33.29 -24.62 3.18
N LYS A 359 33.29 -24.88 4.50
CA LYS A 359 34.44 -24.50 5.35
C LYS A 359 35.18 -25.74 5.87
N SER A 360 36.48 -25.71 5.59
CA SER A 360 37.61 -26.54 6.03
C SER A 360 37.57 -28.04 5.70
N ARG A 361 38.05 -28.40 4.50
CA ARG A 361 39.05 -29.47 4.43
C ARG A 361 40.37 -28.84 4.87
N SER A 362 40.91 -29.32 5.98
CA SER A 362 42.28 -29.05 6.43
C SER A 362 43.25 -29.57 5.39
N SER A 363 44.16 -28.72 4.92
CA SER A 363 45.43 -29.12 4.35
C SER A 363 46.50 -28.67 5.34
N ASP A 364 47.14 -29.64 5.97
CA ASP A 364 48.37 -29.46 6.74
C ASP A 364 49.46 -28.85 5.86
N GLY A 365 50.27 -27.98 6.45
CA GLY A 365 51.40 -27.35 5.75
C GLY A 365 52.05 -26.26 6.60
N SER A 366 53.02 -26.70 7.42
CA SER A 366 54.12 -26.00 8.10
C SER A 366 54.11 -24.46 8.19
N ALA A 367 54.19 -24.01 9.44
CA ALA A 367 54.52 -22.66 9.85
C ALA A 367 55.93 -22.25 9.44
N ASP A 368 56.10 -20.99 9.04
CA ASP A 368 57.30 -20.19 9.27
C ASP A 368 56.90 -18.71 9.39
N THR A 369 57.21 -18.12 10.54
CA THR A 369 57.02 -16.70 10.88
C THR A 369 58.21 -15.87 10.43
N PRO A 370 58.01 -14.70 9.79
CA PRO A 370 59.06 -13.69 9.70
C PRO A 370 58.95 -12.68 10.84
N SER A 371 60.03 -12.58 11.60
CA SER A 371 60.37 -11.47 12.50
C SER A 371 60.60 -10.18 11.71
N TRP A 372 60.10 -9.08 12.27
CA TRP A 372 60.31 -7.71 11.78
C TRP A 372 61.59 -7.09 12.36
N PRO A 373 62.22 -6.12 11.69
CA PRO A 373 62.68 -4.90 12.34
C PRO A 373 61.52 -3.93 12.61
#